data_AF-A0A1H0GG61-F1
#
_entry.id   AF-A0A1H0GG61-F1
#
_cell.length_a   1.000
_cell.length_b   1.000
_cell.length_c   1.000
_cell.angle_alpha   90.00
_cell.angle_beta   90.00
_cell.angle_gamma   90.00
#
_symmetry.space_group_name_H-M   'P 1'
#
loop_
_entity.id
_entity.type
_entity.pdbx_description
1 polymer ?
#
loop_
_entity_poly.entity_id
_entity_poly.type
_entity_poly.pdbx_seq_one_letter_code
_entity_poly.pdbx_strand_id
1 'polypeptide(L)'
;MILRRALGGYEILIENGSFRTAPTDYPIGEPAAGITIIQTSRMIPLRLVDVVRSHFDPLGFESTRAFGRKLACAALATFFEAERKPRK
;
A
#
# COMPACT_ATOMS: atom_id res chain seq x y z
N MET A 1 12.27 -4.30 4.74
CA MET A 1 12.95 -4.57 3.46
C MET A 1 11.98 -4.54 2.28
N ILE A 2 10.98 -5.43 2.23
CA ILE A 2 10.00 -5.50 1.14
C ILE A 2 9.21 -4.19 0.97
N LEU A 3 8.68 -3.64 2.07
CA LEU A 3 7.85 -2.44 2.04
C LEU A 3 8.53 -1.22 1.40
N ARG A 4 9.87 -1.11 1.50
CA ARG A 4 10.64 -0.03 0.84
C ARG A 4 10.52 -0.13 -0.69
N ARG A 5 10.70 -1.33 -1.24
CA ARG A 5 10.59 -1.59 -2.69
C ARG A 5 9.14 -1.51 -3.15
N ALA A 6 8.23 -2.09 -2.39
CA ALA A 6 6.79 -2.06 -2.66
C ALA A 6 6.26 -0.63 -2.79
N LEU A 7 6.56 0.25 -1.82
CA LEU A 7 6.15 1.65 -1.89
C LEU A 7 6.79 2.41 -3.06
N GLY A 8 8.03 2.06 -3.46
CA GLY A 8 8.66 2.67 -4.63
C GLY A 8 7.99 2.28 -5.94
N GLY A 9 7.62 1.00 -6.09
CA GLY A 9 6.82 0.56 -7.23
C GLY A 9 5.40 1.16 -7.20
N TYR A 10 4.81 1.28 -6.02
CA TYR A 10 3.46 1.82 -5.86
C TYR A 10 3.39 3.31 -6.17
N GLU A 11 4.41 4.11 -5.87
CA GLU A 11 4.51 5.52 -6.29
C GLU A 11 4.37 5.68 -7.83
N ILE A 12 5.01 4.80 -8.61
CA ILE A 12 4.89 4.78 -10.08
C ILE A 12 3.45 4.46 -10.52
N LEU A 13 2.78 3.54 -9.81
CA LEU A 13 1.37 3.20 -10.08
C LEU A 13 0.41 4.34 -9.70
N ILE A 14 0.77 5.16 -8.71
CA ILE A 14 0.00 6.34 -8.32
C ILE A 14 0.15 7.41 -9.40
N GLU A 15 1.37 7.65 -9.88
CA GLU A 15 1.67 8.63 -10.93
C GLU A 15 0.90 8.36 -12.22
N ASN A 16 0.78 7.09 -12.63
CA ASN A 16 0.04 6.71 -13.84
C ASN A 16 -1.45 6.37 -13.60
N GLY A 17 -1.92 6.45 -12.34
CA GLY A 17 -3.32 6.20 -11.96
C GLY A 17 -3.75 4.73 -11.90
N SER A 18 -2.89 3.78 -12.28
CA SER A 18 -3.22 2.34 -12.29
C SER A 18 -3.35 1.72 -10.90
N PHE A 19 -2.92 2.43 -9.85
CA PHE A 19 -3.08 1.99 -8.45
C PHE A 19 -4.55 1.71 -8.07
N ARG A 20 -5.53 2.36 -8.72
CA ARG A 20 -6.96 2.22 -8.42
C ARG A 20 -7.52 0.84 -8.72
N THR A 21 -6.90 0.11 -9.64
CA THR A 21 -7.28 -1.26 -10.02
C THR A 21 -6.39 -2.31 -9.37
N ALA A 22 -5.39 -1.87 -8.60
CA ALA A 22 -4.42 -2.75 -7.99
C ALA A 22 -4.99 -3.34 -6.68
N PRO A 23 -4.54 -4.53 -6.26
CA PRO A 23 -5.03 -5.17 -5.04
C PRO A 23 -4.73 -4.33 -3.80
N THR A 24 -5.68 -4.31 -2.87
CA THR A 24 -5.59 -3.53 -1.63
C THR A 24 -5.13 -4.34 -0.44
N ASP A 25 -5.38 -5.65 -0.47
CA ASP A 25 -5.16 -6.55 0.65
C ASP A 25 -4.53 -7.87 0.20
N TYR A 26 -3.89 -8.55 1.14
CA TYR A 26 -3.25 -9.84 0.93
C TYR A 26 -3.61 -10.79 2.07
N PRO A 27 -3.67 -12.12 1.82
CA PRO A 27 -3.96 -13.08 2.87
C PRO A 27 -2.88 -13.04 3.94
N ILE A 28 -3.32 -12.90 5.19
CA ILE A 28 -2.47 -13.01 6.38
C ILE A 28 -2.79 -14.38 6.98
N GLY A 29 -1.76 -15.19 7.26
CA GLY A 29 -1.96 -16.48 7.93
C GLY A 29 -2.54 -16.32 9.33
N GLU A 30 -2.91 -17.43 9.96
CA GLU A 30 -3.31 -17.40 11.37
C GLU A 30 -2.23 -16.70 12.21
N PRO A 31 -2.63 -15.81 13.13
CA PRO A 31 -1.67 -15.10 13.93
C PRO A 31 -0.92 -16.10 14.81
N ALA A 32 0.31 -16.44 14.40
CA ALA A 32 1.28 -17.04 15.30
C ALA A 32 1.36 -16.15 16.54
N ALA A 33 1.39 -16.75 17.73
CA ALA A 33 1.43 -16.03 19.00
C ALA A 33 2.50 -14.92 18.96
N GLY A 34 2.07 -13.66 18.85
CA GLY A 34 2.96 -12.50 18.67
C GLY A 34 2.75 -11.72 17.36
N ILE A 35 1.52 -11.28 17.05
CA ILE A 35 1.25 -10.35 15.94
C ILE A 35 2.13 -9.11 16.11
N THR A 36 3.12 -8.95 15.23
CA THR A 36 3.99 -7.77 15.23
C THR A 36 3.50 -6.81 14.16
N ILE A 37 2.84 -5.73 14.59
CA ILE A 37 2.51 -4.62 13.71
C ILE A 37 3.81 -3.88 13.40
N ILE A 38 4.23 -3.92 12.13
CA ILE A 38 5.41 -3.19 11.68
C ILE A 38 5.00 -1.75 11.39
N GLN A 39 5.61 -0.79 12.10
CA GLN A 39 5.40 0.63 11.91
C GLN A 39 6.59 1.25 11.18
N THR A 40 6.31 2.15 10.24
CA THR A 40 7.34 2.85 9.48
C THR A 40 6.79 4.17 8.93
N SER A 41 7.70 5.04 8.48
CA SER A 41 7.39 6.27 7.77
C SER A 41 8.19 6.36 6.47
N ARG A 42 7.67 7.11 5.50
CA ARG A 42 8.32 7.38 4.22
C ARG A 42 7.88 8.75 3.72
N MET A 43 8.80 9.49 3.10
CA MET A 43 8.48 10.73 2.39
C MET A 43 7.85 10.39 1.04
N ILE A 44 6.68 10.97 0.76
CA ILE A 44 5.95 10.83 -0.51
C ILE A 44 5.60 12.26 -0.99
N PRO A 45 5.72 12.58 -2.29
CA PRO A 45 5.28 13.86 -2.83
C PRO A 45 3.82 14.15 -2.49
N LEU A 46 3.53 15.37 -2.01
CA LEU A 46 2.18 15.77 -1.58
C LEU A 46 1.10 15.50 -2.63
N ARG A 47 1.40 15.80 -3.90
CA ARG A 47 0.49 15.54 -5.03
C ARG A 47 0.05 14.07 -5.11
N LEU A 48 0.97 13.13 -4.86
CA LEU A 48 0.65 11.70 -4.87
C LEU A 48 -0.15 11.32 -3.63
N VAL A 49 0.17 11.91 -2.47
CA VAL A 49 -0.61 11.70 -1.24
C VAL A 49 -2.05 12.14 -1.41
N ASP A 50 -2.30 13.29 -2.04
CA ASP A 50 -3.65 13.80 -2.27
C ASP A 50 -4.47 12.89 -3.19
N VAL A 51 -3.86 12.43 -4.28
CA VAL A 51 -4.48 11.46 -5.21
C VAL A 51 -4.85 10.17 -4.49
N VAL A 52 -3.93 9.63 -3.70
CA VAL A 52 -4.15 8.39 -2.94
C VAL A 52 -5.19 8.58 -1.84
N ARG A 53 -5.18 9.72 -1.16
CA ARG A 53 -6.15 10.06 -0.11
C ARG A 53 -7.56 10.15 -0.68
N SER A 54 -7.73 10.77 -1.85
CA SER A 54 -9.04 10.81 -2.52
C SER A 54 -9.60 9.42 -2.85
N HIS A 55 -8.74 8.41 -2.98
CA HIS A 55 -9.15 7.03 -3.27
C HIS A 55 -9.41 6.21 -1.99
N PHE A 56 -8.50 6.23 -1.02
CA PHE A 56 -8.59 5.41 0.21
C PHE A 56 -9.37 6.07 1.34
N ASP A 57 -9.60 7.38 1.26
CA ASP A 57 -10.36 8.20 2.18
C ASP A 57 -11.22 9.22 1.41
N PRO A 58 -12.20 8.76 0.62
CA PRO A 58 -13.03 9.63 -0.22
C PRO A 58 -13.91 10.58 0.58
N LEU A 59 -14.20 10.27 1.84
CA LEU A 59 -15.07 11.05 2.72
C LEU A 59 -14.30 11.90 3.74
N GLY A 60 -12.98 11.72 3.88
CA GLY A 60 -12.16 12.48 4.82
C GLY A 60 -12.32 12.08 6.29
N PHE A 61 -12.83 10.87 6.56
CA PHE A 61 -13.08 10.39 7.94
C PHE A 61 -11.98 9.48 8.47
N GLU A 62 -11.02 9.07 7.63
CA GLU A 62 -9.94 8.20 8.05
C GLU A 62 -8.86 8.96 8.83
N SER A 63 -8.41 8.37 9.94
CA SER A 63 -7.21 8.88 10.62
C SER A 63 -5.97 8.72 9.74
N THR A 64 -4.97 9.58 9.92
CA THR A 64 -3.68 9.46 9.22
C THR A 64 -3.04 8.08 9.40
N ARG A 65 -3.23 7.46 10.57
CA ARG A 65 -2.75 6.09 10.85
C ARG A 65 -3.49 5.04 10.02
N ALA A 66 -4.81 5.13 9.93
CA ALA A 66 -5.62 4.21 9.15
C ALA A 66 -5.32 4.35 7.64
N PHE A 67 -5.19 5.59 7.15
CA PHE A 67 -4.73 5.88 5.80
C PHE A 67 -3.36 5.25 5.50
N GLY A 68 -2.37 5.48 6.39
CA GLY A 68 -1.02 4.90 6.22
C GLY A 68 -1.03 3.37 6.18
N ARG A 69 -1.91 2.74 6.97
CA ARG A 69 -2.11 1.29 6.94
C ARG A 69 -2.67 0.83 5.59
N LYS A 70 -3.74 1.47 5.09
CA LYS A 70 -4.34 1.13 3.79
C LYS A 70 -3.32 1.27 2.64
N LEU A 71 -2.57 2.37 2.62
CA LEU A 71 -1.50 2.59 1.65
C LEU A 71 -0.42 1.50 1.71
N ALA A 72 0.09 1.18 2.92
CA ALA A 72 1.12 0.17 3.07
C ALA A 72 0.61 -1.24 2.70
N CYS A 73 -0.62 -1.58 3.08
CA CYS A 73 -1.26 -2.84 2.73
C CYS A 73 -1.43 -2.98 1.21
N ALA A 74 -1.93 -1.95 0.53
CA ALA A 74 -2.09 -1.97 -0.92
C ALA A 74 -0.72 -2.08 -1.63
N ALA A 75 0.29 -1.32 -1.21
CA ALA A 75 1.63 -1.43 -1.76
C ALA A 75 2.21 -2.85 -1.61
N LEU A 76 1.98 -3.52 -0.47
CA LEU A 76 2.42 -4.91 -0.29
C LEU A 76 1.59 -5.89 -1.11
N ALA A 77 0.28 -5.72 -1.17
CA ALA A 77 -0.61 -6.57 -1.97
C ALA A 77 -0.21 -6.53 -3.45
N THR A 78 0.02 -5.33 -4.00
CA THR A 78 0.49 -5.15 -5.39
C THR A 78 1.85 -5.81 -5.61
N PHE A 79 2.77 -5.67 -4.66
CA PHE A 79 4.08 -6.33 -4.72
C PHE A 79 3.94 -7.85 -4.75
N PHE A 80 3.11 -8.44 -3.89
CA PHE A 80 2.89 -9.89 -3.85
C PHE A 80 2.16 -10.43 -5.07
N GLU A 81 1.21 -9.67 -5.63
CA GLU A 81 0.54 -10.06 -6.88
C GLU A 81 1.51 -10.03 -8.07
N ALA A 82 2.40 -9.03 -8.12
CA ALA A 82 3.44 -8.96 -9.13
C ALA A 82 4.43 -10.14 -9.05
N GLU A 83 4.82 -10.57 -7.85
CA GLU A 83 5.68 -11.74 -7.65
C GLU A 83 4.96 -13.07 -7.95
N ARG A 84 3.63 -13.14 -7.83
CA ARG A 84 2.83 -14.32 -8.23
C ARG A 84 2.77 -14.53 -9.74
N LYS A 85 2.89 -13.47 -10.54
CA LYS A 85 2.90 -13.59 -12.00
C LYS A 85 4.28 -14.12 -12.41
N PRO A 86 4.38 -15.28 -13.08
CA PRO A 86 5.67 -15.80 -13.51
C PRO A 86 6.32 -14.76 -14.42
N ARG A 87 7.54 -14.32 -14.06
CA ARG A 87 8.37 -13.50 -14.94
C ARG A 87 8.63 -14.33 -16.19
N LYS A 88 7.96 -14.00 -17.30
CA LYS A 88 8.31 -14.53 -18.63
C LYS A 88 9.65 -13.96 -19.07
#